data_AF-A0A8J4WS88-F1
#
_entry.id   AF-A0A8J4WS88-F1
#
_cell.length_a   1.000
_cell.length_b   1.000
_cell.length_c   1.000
_cell.angle_alpha   90.00
_cell.angle_beta   90.00
_cell.angle_gamma   90.00
#
_symmetry.space_group_name_H-M   'P 1'
#
loop_
_entity.id
_entity.type
_entity.pdbx_description
1 polymer ?
#
loop_
_entity_poly.entity_id
_entity_poly.type
_entity_poly.pdbx_seq_one_letter_code
_entity_poly.pdbx_strand_id
1 'polypeptide(L)' 'MACALKAELKCKDGSRREFTVQAERELKSLTEAVKTISSDLSVALTALVDEERSARADRGDIRAH' A
#
# COMPACT_ATOMS: atom_id res chain seq x y z
N MET A 1 -7.20 -11.76 23.51
CA MET A 1 -6.43 -12.61 22.56
C MET A 1 -6.33 -11.85 21.26
N ALA A 2 -5.12 -11.49 20.81
CA ALA A 2 -4.90 -10.71 19.60
C ALA A 2 -5.12 -11.56 18.33
N CYS A 3 -5.47 -10.91 17.24
CA CYS A 3 -5.57 -11.44 15.90
C CYS A 3 -4.72 -10.58 14.95
N ALA A 4 -4.16 -11.19 13.91
CA ALA A 4 -3.36 -10.48 12.93
C ALA A 4 -4.18 -10.29 11.65
N LEU A 5 -4.39 -9.04 11.25
CA LEU A 5 -4.92 -8.71 9.93
C LEU A 5 -3.74 -8.62 8.96
N LYS A 6 -3.89 -9.28 7.81
CA LYS A 6 -2.88 -9.33 6.76
C LYS A 6 -3.44 -8.82 5.45
N ALA A 7 -2.64 -8.05 4.72
CA ALA A 7 -2.93 -7.65 3.34
C ALA A 7 -1.68 -7.83 2.47
N GLU A 8 -1.89 -8.04 1.18
CA GLU A 8 -0.81 -8.18 0.18
C GLU A 8 -1.08 -7.22 -0.97
N LEU A 9 -0.06 -6.45 -1.36
CA LEU A 9 -0.02 -5.71 -2.61
C LEU A 9 0.91 -6.46 -3.58
N LYS A 10 0.36 -6.88 -4.72
CA LYS A 10 1.09 -7.58 -5.78
C LYS A 10 1.11 -6.76 -7.06
N CYS A 11 2.29 -6.39 -7.51
CA CYS A 11 2.53 -5.60 -8.71
C CYS A 11 2.69 -6.50 -9.95
N LYS A 12 2.50 -5.93 -11.13
CA LYS A 12 2.54 -6.67 -12.42
C LYS A 12 3.94 -7.19 -12.78
N ASP A 13 4.97 -6.51 -12.28
CA ASP A 13 6.39 -6.90 -12.38
C ASP A 13 6.74 -8.10 -11.49
N GLY A 14 5.78 -8.60 -10.69
CA GLY A 14 5.97 -9.70 -9.77
C GLY A 14 6.39 -9.27 -8.37
N SER A 15 6.68 -7.98 -8.16
CA SER A 15 7.01 -7.41 -6.85
C SER A 15 5.82 -7.55 -5.89
N ARG A 16 6.11 -7.79 -4.61
CA ARG A 16 5.09 -7.98 -3.56
C ARG A 16 5.45 -7.20 -2.30
N ARG A 17 4.41 -6.70 -1.63
CA ARG A 17 4.52 -6.06 -0.32
C ARG A 17 3.43 -6.59 0.59
N GLU A 18 3.83 -7.10 1.74
CA GLU A 18 2.92 -7.61 2.76
C GLU A 18 2.72 -6.57 3.86
N PHE A 19 1.50 -6.50 4.38
CA PHE A 19 1.11 -5.64 5.49
C PHE A 19 0.54 -6.53 6.57
N THR A 20 1.00 -6.37 7.81
CA THR A 20 0.48 -7.11 8.96
C THR A 20 0.25 -6.16 10.11
N VAL A 21 -0.99 -6.11 10.61
CA VAL A 21 -1.37 -5.29 11.77
C VAL A 21 -1.98 -6.19 12.83
N GLN A 22 -1.51 -6.04 14.07
CA GLN A 22 -2.11 -6.73 15.22
C GLN A 22 -3.35 -5.97 15.68
N ALA A 23 -4.42 -6.70 15.95
CA ALA A 23 -5.68 -6.17 16.44
C ALA A 23 -6.22 -7.04 17.57
N GLU A 24 -6.93 -6.44 18.50
CA GLU A 24 -7.70 -7.19 19.49
C GLU A 24 -8.98 -7.77 18.86
N ARG A 25 -9.54 -8.82 19.47
CA ARG A 25 -10.81 -9.44 19.03
C ARG A 25 -12.03 -8.63 19.46
N GLU A 26 -11.98 -7.33 19.22
CA GLU A 26 -13.08 -6.39 19.42
C GLU A 26 -13.26 -5.52 18.18
N LEU A 27 -14.51 -5.14 17.91
CA LEU A 27 -14.87 -4.47 16.65
C LEU A 27 -14.13 -3.14 16.46
N LYS A 28 -13.89 -2.41 17.55
CA LYS A 28 -13.17 -1.14 17.53
C LYS A 28 -11.72 -1.34 17.06
N SER A 29 -10.98 -2.23 17.73
CA SER A 29 -9.59 -2.55 17.36
C SER A 29 -9.46 -3.10 15.95
N LEU A 30 -10.39 -3.97 15.51
CA LEU A 30 -10.44 -4.45 14.13
C LEU A 30 -10.64 -3.33 13.11
N THR A 31 -11.56 -2.40 13.39
CA THR A 31 -11.83 -1.25 12.51
C THR A 31 -10.64 -0.31 12.42
N GLU A 32 -9.94 -0.08 13.53
CA GLU A 32 -8.70 0.70 13.57
C GLU A 32 -7.60 0.01 12.76
N ALA A 33 -7.41 -1.29 12.92
CA ALA A 33 -6.43 -2.06 12.14
C ALA A 33 -6.70 -2.04 10.63
N VAL A 34 -7.98 -2.09 10.21
CA VAL A 34 -8.36 -1.93 8.79
C VAL A 34 -7.99 -0.53 8.28
N LYS A 35 -8.23 0.52 9.07
CA LYS A 35 -7.83 1.89 8.70
C LYS A 35 -6.32 2.03 8.57
N THR A 36 -5.55 1.42 9.48
CA THR A 36 -4.08 1.40 9.40
C THR A 36 -3.62 0.76 8.11
N ILE A 37 -4.09 -0.46 7.81
CA ILE A 37 -3.75 -1.16 6.55
C ILE A 37 -4.13 -0.32 5.32
N SER A 38 -5.30 0.31 5.33
CA SER A 38 -5.74 1.17 4.23
C SER A 38 -4.82 2.38 4.04
N SER A 39 -4.36 2.99 5.13
CA SER A 39 -3.42 4.11 5.09
C SER A 39 -2.06 3.66 4.53
N ASP A 40 -1.52 2.55 5.04
CA ASP A 40 -0.24 2.01 4.59
C ASP A 40 -0.26 1.61 3.11
N LEU A 41 -1.36 1.01 2.65
CA LEU A 41 -1.59 0.72 1.24
C LEU A 41 -1.63 2.00 0.40
N SER A 42 -2.30 3.05 0.87
CA SER A 42 -2.38 4.32 0.16
C SER A 42 -1.00 4.94 -0.02
N VAL A 43 -0.19 4.96 1.05
CA VAL A 43 1.20 5.44 1.01
C VAL A 43 2.02 4.60 0.03
N ALA A 44 1.91 3.27 0.08
CA ALA A 44 2.63 2.38 -0.83
C ALA A 44 2.26 2.62 -2.30
N LEU A 45 0.97 2.82 -2.59
CA LEU A 45 0.49 3.10 -3.94
C LEU A 45 0.93 4.47 -4.44
N THR A 46 0.90 5.51 -3.58
CA THR A 46 1.42 6.84 -3.93
C THR A 46 2.90 6.77 -4.31
N ALA A 47 3.72 6.09 -3.51
CA ALA A 47 5.15 5.92 -3.82
C ALA A 47 5.37 5.25 -5.18
N LEU A 48 4.61 4.20 -5.51
CA LEU A 48 4.71 3.53 -6.81
C LEU A 48 4.30 4.44 -7.98
N VAL A 49 3.29 5.29 -7.80
CA VAL A 49 2.89 6.27 -8.81
C VAL A 49 3.98 7.32 -9.01
N ASP A 50 4.60 7.79 -7.94
CA ASP A 50 5.68 8.78 -8.00
C ASP A 50 6.95 8.19 -8.64
N GLU A 51 7.31 6.95 -8.31
CA GLU A 51 8.39 6.21 -8.96
C GLU A 51 8.14 6.07 -10.47
N GLU A 52 6.92 5.71 -10.88
CA GLU A 52 6.60 5.59 -12.30
C GLU A 52 6.59 6.95 -13.02
N ARG A 53 6.14 8.02 -12.36
CA ARG A 53 6.24 9.38 -12.89
C ARG A 53 7.70 9.80 -13.09
N SER A 54 8.56 9.55 -12.10
CA SER A 54 9.98 9.85 -12.19
C SER A 54 10.64 9.06 -13.32
N ALA A 55 10.36 7.76 -13.41
CA ALA A 55 10.92 6.89 -14.46
C ALA A 55 10.50 7.31 -15.88
N ARG A 56 9.29 7.88 -16.04
CA ARG A 56 8.83 8.44 -17.32
C ARG A 56 9.47 9.80 -17.63
N ALA A 57 9.65 10.64 -16.63
CA ALA A 57 10.34 11.94 -16.78
C ALA A 57 11.81 11.76 -17.19
N ASP A 58 12.52 10.82 -16.57
CA ASP A 58 13.92 10.51 -16.89
C ASP A 58 14.11 9.92 -18.30
N ARG A 59 13.07 9.26 -18.84
CA ARG A 59 13.06 8.76 -20.23
C ARG A 59 12.76 9.83 -21.27
N GLY A 60 12.49 11.07 -20.87
CA GLY A 60 12.21 12.18 -21.78
C GLY A 60 10.79 12.16 -22.39
N ASP A 61 9.91 11.27 -21.92
CA ASP A 61 8.51 11.18 -22.35
C ASP A 61 7.65 12.22 -21.60
N ILE A 62 7.98 13.50 -21.74
CA ILE A 62 7.07 14.59 -21.36
C ILE A 62 6.27 14.97 -22.61
N ARG A 63 5.25 14.17 -22.94
CA ARG A 63 4.12 14.73 -23.67
C ARG A 63 3.18 15.34 -22.64
N ALA A 64 3.35 16.65 -22.46
CA ALA A 64 2.39 17.50 -21.78
C ALA A 64 1.00 17.25 -22.39
N HIS A 65 0.03 16.95 -21.54
CA HIS A 65 -1.39 16.98 -21.89
C HIS A 65 -2.09 17.93 -20.93
#